data_AF-A0A3A9BPU7-F1
#
_entry.id   AF-A0A3A9BPU7-F1
#
_cell.length_a   1.000
_cell.length_b   1.000
_cell.length_c   1.000
_cell.angle_alpha   90.00
_cell.angle_beta   90.00
_cell.angle_gamma   90.00
#
_symmetry.space_group_name_H-M   'P 1'
#
loop_
_entity.id
_entity.type
_entity.pdbx_description
1 polymer ?
#
loop_
_entity_poly.entity_id
_entity_poly.type
_entity_poly.pdbx_seq_one_letter_code
_entity_poly.pdbx_strand_id
1 'polypeptide(L)'
;MDVKKWKYELGKEYVLFYRAHPTIKLKYSYGDSDFFKNVTSYENMDELLIAADLFISDYSSSFFDYSILGKPMICWAYDYDTFSKYQHLRIDVVKELYGGVMDEDTLLLSIKNIPLADVLKMTKEFQEKYVTVYGNSSKKVLDLIYSEVK
;
A
#
# COMPACT_ATOMS: atom_id res chain seq x y z
N MET A 1 -10.27 -11.74 -0.30
CA MET A 1 -9.64 -11.71 -1.62
C MET A 1 -9.71 -13.10 -2.26
N ASP A 2 -10.32 -13.21 -3.44
CA ASP A 2 -10.31 -14.39 -4.30
C ASP A 2 -9.28 -14.23 -5.42
N VAL A 3 -8.13 -14.90 -5.28
CA VAL A 3 -7.01 -14.84 -6.24
C VAL A 3 -7.42 -15.34 -7.63
N LYS A 4 -8.33 -16.32 -7.74
CA LYS A 4 -8.75 -16.84 -9.06
C LYS A 4 -9.53 -15.79 -9.83
N LYS A 5 -10.42 -15.08 -9.14
CA LYS A 5 -11.18 -13.96 -9.68
C LYS A 5 -10.24 -12.83 -10.13
N TRP A 6 -9.28 -12.44 -9.29
CA TRP A 6 -8.30 -11.41 -9.65
C TRP A 6 -7.46 -11.83 -10.86
N LYS A 7 -7.02 -13.09 -10.92
CA LYS A 7 -6.28 -13.60 -12.08
C LYS A 7 -7.11 -13.55 -13.36
N TYR A 8 -8.39 -13.89 -13.28
CA TYR A 8 -9.31 -13.83 -14.42
C TYR A 8 -9.48 -12.40 -14.93
N GLU A 9 -9.66 -11.44 -14.02
CA GLU A 9 -9.93 -10.03 -14.35
C GLU A 9 -8.67 -9.23 -14.74
N LEU A 10 -7.52 -9.51 -14.13
CA LEU A 10 -6.32 -8.67 -14.22
C LEU A 10 -5.10 -9.40 -14.82
N GLY A 11 -5.12 -10.72 -14.92
CA GLY A 11 -3.92 -11.52 -15.13
C GLY A 11 -3.26 -11.44 -16.52
N LYS A 12 -3.83 -10.65 -17.44
CA LYS A 12 -3.21 -10.34 -18.73
C LYS A 12 -2.28 -9.12 -18.67
N GLU A 13 -2.49 -8.23 -17.71
CA GLU A 13 -1.84 -6.91 -17.65
C GLU A 13 -1.10 -6.68 -16.33
N TYR A 14 -1.51 -7.37 -15.26
CA TYR A 14 -0.96 -7.18 -13.93
C TYR A 14 -0.27 -8.43 -13.40
N VAL A 15 0.71 -8.21 -12.53
CA VAL A 15 1.24 -9.20 -11.59
C VAL A 15 0.94 -8.71 -10.18
N LEU A 16 0.37 -9.57 -9.35
CA LEU A 16 0.02 -9.29 -7.97
C LEU A 16 1.16 -9.71 -7.03
N PHE A 17 1.77 -8.73 -6.39
CA PHE A 17 2.65 -8.94 -5.23
C PHE A 17 1.81 -8.94 -3.96
N TYR A 18 1.67 -10.11 -3.35
CA TYR A 18 0.94 -10.27 -2.11
C TYR A 18 1.91 -10.31 -0.93
N ARG A 19 1.77 -9.34 -0.02
CA ARG A 19 2.54 -9.27 1.23
C ARG A 19 1.60 -9.27 2.43
N ALA A 20 1.55 -10.39 3.15
CA ALA A 20 0.79 -10.46 4.38
C ALA A 20 1.53 -9.77 5.53
N HIS A 21 0.78 -9.29 6.52
CA HIS A 21 1.36 -8.90 7.80
C HIS A 21 1.97 -10.14 8.50
N PRO A 22 3.14 -10.03 9.17
CA PRO A 22 3.82 -11.18 9.77
C PRO A 22 2.98 -12.01 10.76
N THR A 23 1.97 -11.40 11.38
CA THR A 23 1.05 -12.07 12.32
C THR A 23 -0.05 -12.87 11.64
N ILE A 24 -0.29 -12.64 10.35
CA ILE A 24 -1.26 -13.41 9.58
C ILE A 24 -0.59 -14.71 9.19
N LYS A 25 -1.01 -15.81 9.82
CA LYS A 25 -0.74 -17.15 9.29
C LYS A 25 -1.46 -17.26 7.96
N LEU A 26 -0.69 -17.20 6.88
CA LEU A 26 -1.19 -17.43 5.52
C LEU A 26 -1.93 -18.77 5.49
N LYS A 27 -3.27 -18.71 5.41
CA LYS A 27 -4.12 -19.87 5.09
C LYS A 27 -4.17 -20.13 3.58
N TYR A 28 -3.50 -19.29 2.79
CA TYR A 28 -3.53 -19.39 1.34
C TYR A 28 -2.53 -20.43 0.85
N SER A 29 -3.06 -21.50 0.28
CA SER A 29 -2.33 -22.55 -0.45
C SER A 29 -2.05 -22.18 -1.91
N TYR A 30 -2.20 -20.91 -2.29
CA TYR A 30 -1.82 -20.46 -3.62
C TYR A 30 -0.30 -20.43 -3.71
N GLY A 31 0.26 -21.42 -4.41
CA GLY A 31 1.65 -21.39 -4.82
C GLY A 31 1.92 -20.20 -5.74
N ASP A 32 3.19 -19.82 -5.82
CA ASP A 32 3.62 -18.79 -6.77
C ASP A 32 3.22 -19.17 -8.20
N SER A 33 2.80 -18.18 -8.96
CA SER A 33 2.44 -18.30 -10.37
C SER A 33 2.91 -17.06 -11.14
N ASP A 34 2.70 -17.02 -12.45
CA ASP A 34 3.05 -15.82 -13.24
C ASP A 34 2.25 -14.59 -12.83
N PHE A 35 1.02 -14.78 -12.36
CA PHE A 35 0.15 -13.70 -11.89
C PHE A 35 0.34 -13.37 -10.41
N PHE A 36 0.48 -14.38 -9.54
CA PHE A 36 0.49 -14.19 -8.09
C PHE A 36 1.88 -14.52 -7.53
N LYS A 37 2.52 -13.56 -6.86
CA LYS A 37 3.78 -13.75 -6.14
C LYS A 37 3.56 -13.49 -4.66
N ASN A 38 3.83 -14.48 -3.82
CA ASN A 38 3.84 -14.30 -2.38
C ASN A 38 5.18 -13.71 -1.94
N VAL A 39 5.20 -12.41 -1.66
CA VAL A 39 6.41 -11.68 -1.24
C VAL A 39 6.42 -11.39 0.26
N THR A 40 5.66 -12.16 1.06
CA THR A 40 5.58 -11.99 2.52
C THR A 40 6.95 -12.14 3.20
N SER A 41 7.78 -13.08 2.74
CA SER A 41 9.12 -13.33 3.29
C SER A 41 10.22 -12.48 2.66
N TYR A 42 9.90 -11.60 1.70
CA TYR A 42 10.90 -10.73 1.09
C TYR A 42 11.35 -9.68 2.10
N GLU A 43 12.67 -9.56 2.32
CA GLU A 43 13.20 -8.78 3.44
C GLU A 43 12.97 -7.28 3.27
N ASN A 44 13.22 -6.75 2.06
CA ASN A 44 13.21 -5.32 1.82
C ASN A 44 11.85 -4.83 1.28
N MET A 45 11.07 -4.16 2.13
CA MET A 45 9.79 -3.56 1.74
C MET A 45 9.97 -2.46 0.69
N ASP A 46 11.02 -1.65 0.82
CA ASP A 46 11.21 -0.46 -0.02
C ASP A 46 11.43 -0.85 -1.48
N GLU A 47 12.14 -1.94 -1.74
CA GLU A 47 12.31 -2.49 -3.09
C GLU A 47 10.99 -2.92 -3.71
N LEU A 48 10.09 -3.53 -2.93
CA LEU A 48 8.75 -3.91 -3.40
C LEU A 48 7.90 -2.68 -3.70
N LEU A 49 7.95 -1.66 -2.84
CA LEU A 49 7.27 -0.38 -3.04
C LEU A 49 7.78 0.32 -4.31
N ILE A 50 9.09 0.37 -4.53
CA ILE A 50 9.68 0.97 -5.73
C ILE A 50 9.24 0.24 -6.99
N ALA A 51 9.20 -1.11 -6.96
CA ALA A 51 8.83 -1.94 -8.09
C ALA A 51 7.34 -1.89 -8.44
N ALA A 52 6.46 -1.57 -7.49
CA ALA A 52 5.02 -1.54 -7.73
C ALA A 52 4.58 -0.29 -8.51
N ASP A 53 3.62 -0.47 -9.42
CA ASP A 53 2.97 0.64 -10.16
C ASP A 53 1.70 1.14 -9.47
N LEU A 54 1.07 0.30 -8.66
CA LEU A 54 -0.15 0.57 -7.90
C LEU A 54 -0.04 -0.10 -6.52
N PHE A 55 -0.30 0.65 -5.46
CA PHE A 55 -0.30 0.12 -4.09
C PHE A 55 -1.72 0.04 -3.54
N ILE A 56 -2.08 -1.12 -2.98
CA ILE A 56 -3.40 -1.37 -2.39
C ILE A 56 -3.20 -1.85 -0.96
N SER A 57 -3.82 -1.18 0.00
CA SER A 57 -3.77 -1.57 1.42
C SER A 57 -5.03 -1.10 2.13
N ASP A 58 -5.22 -1.47 3.39
CA ASP A 58 -6.33 -1.07 4.25
C ASP A 58 -5.94 0.04 5.24
N TYR A 59 -5.20 -0.29 6.30
CA TYR A 59 -4.86 0.58 7.44
C TYR A 59 -3.34 0.62 7.71
N SER A 60 -2.53 0.28 6.70
CA SER A 60 -1.08 0.19 6.84
C SER A 60 -0.42 1.57 6.88
N SER A 61 0.61 1.72 7.71
CA SER A 61 1.50 2.89 7.65
C SER A 61 2.32 2.95 6.35
N SER A 62 2.41 1.86 5.58
CA SER A 62 3.12 1.86 4.31
C SER A 62 2.55 2.84 3.27
N PHE A 63 1.33 3.37 3.48
CA PHE A 63 0.83 4.49 2.67
C PHE A 63 1.73 5.72 2.77
N PHE A 64 2.29 6.02 3.94
CA PHE A 64 3.20 7.16 4.11
C PHE A 64 4.46 6.95 3.26
N ASP A 65 5.07 5.77 3.34
CA ASP A 65 6.30 5.45 2.60
C ASP A 65 6.07 5.45 1.07
N TYR A 66 5.00 4.78 0.60
CA TYR A 66 4.72 4.70 -0.83
C TYR A 66 4.31 6.06 -1.43
N SER A 67 3.67 6.93 -0.64
CA SER A 67 3.29 8.27 -1.11
C SER A 67 4.48 9.11 -1.59
N ILE A 68 5.69 8.86 -1.07
CA ILE A 68 6.93 9.51 -1.50
C ILE A 68 7.20 9.30 -3.00
N LEU A 69 6.78 8.15 -3.53
CA LEU A 69 6.97 7.81 -4.94
C LEU A 69 6.01 8.56 -5.87
N GLY A 70 4.96 9.21 -5.32
CA GLY A 70 3.94 9.90 -6.11
C GLY A 70 3.17 8.98 -7.05
N LYS A 71 3.10 7.67 -6.74
CA LYS A 71 2.42 6.64 -7.51
C LYS A 71 1.01 6.39 -6.96
N PRO A 72 0.06 5.87 -7.77
CA PRO A 72 -1.31 5.70 -7.33
C PRO A 72 -1.44 4.71 -6.16
N MET A 73 -2.28 5.09 -5.20
CA MET A 73 -2.62 4.29 -4.02
C MET A 73 -4.13 4.10 -3.91
N ILE A 74 -4.55 2.91 -3.49
CA ILE A 74 -5.95 2.59 -3.21
C ILE A 74 -6.06 2.10 -1.76
N CYS A 75 -6.92 2.74 -1.00
CA CYS A 75 -7.40 2.24 0.28
C CYS A 75 -8.54 1.26 0.04
N TRP A 76 -8.40 0.02 0.49
CA TRP A 76 -9.43 -1.02 0.43
C TRP A 76 -9.84 -1.45 1.84
N ALA A 77 -10.60 -0.59 2.51
CA ALA A 77 -11.02 -0.76 3.90
C ALA A 77 -12.38 -1.49 3.99
N TYR A 78 -12.44 -2.73 3.51
CA TYR A 78 -13.68 -3.51 3.41
C TYR A 78 -14.37 -3.78 4.76
N ASP A 79 -13.65 -3.71 5.88
CA ASP A 79 -14.14 -3.98 7.24
C ASP A 79 -14.11 -2.76 8.17
N TYR A 80 -14.08 -1.54 7.61
CA TYR A 80 -13.91 -0.28 8.35
C TYR A 80 -14.87 -0.11 9.52
N ASP A 81 -16.16 -0.42 9.34
CA ASP A 81 -17.18 -0.28 10.39
C ASP A 81 -16.91 -1.19 11.60
N THR A 82 -16.22 -2.30 11.37
CA THR A 82 -15.79 -3.21 12.44
C THR A 82 -14.46 -2.74 13.01
N PHE A 83 -13.48 -2.49 12.15
CA PHE A 83 -12.13 -2.12 12.56
C PHE A 83 -12.10 -0.83 13.40
N SER A 84 -12.80 0.22 12.97
CA SER A 84 -12.84 1.53 13.63
C SER A 84 -13.43 1.51 15.05
N LYS A 85 -14.25 0.50 15.37
CA LYS A 85 -14.82 0.34 16.72
C LYS A 85 -13.82 -0.25 17.72
N TYR A 86 -12.87 -1.04 17.24
CA TYR A 86 -11.88 -1.72 18.08
C TYR A 86 -10.53 -1.02 18.12
N GLN A 87 -10.27 -0.12 17.17
CA GLN A 87 -9.01 0.58 17.01
C GLN A 87 -9.22 2.08 16.91
N HIS A 88 -8.47 2.84 17.72
CA HIS A 88 -8.43 4.29 17.61
C HIS A 88 -7.47 4.67 16.49
N LEU A 89 -8.01 4.76 15.26
CA LEU A 89 -7.28 5.24 14.10
C LEU A 89 -6.82 6.69 14.35
N ARG A 90 -5.50 6.91 14.40
CA ARG A 90 -4.95 8.27 14.51
C ARG A 90 -5.18 9.09 13.24
N ILE A 91 -5.17 8.41 12.09
CA ILE A 91 -5.42 8.97 10.77
C ILE A 91 -6.46 8.09 10.10
N ASP A 92 -7.50 8.73 9.59
CA ASP A 92 -8.60 8.08 8.91
C ASP A 92 -8.31 7.97 7.41
N VAL A 93 -7.45 7.03 7.04
CA VAL A 93 -6.96 6.84 5.66
C VAL A 93 -8.08 6.66 4.63
N VAL A 94 -9.25 6.17 5.06
CA VAL A 94 -10.46 6.03 4.23
C VAL A 94 -10.95 7.38 3.69
N LYS A 95 -10.74 8.47 4.44
CA LYS A 95 -11.12 9.83 4.01
C LYS A 95 -10.03 10.53 3.21
N GLU A 96 -8.80 10.02 3.25
CA GLU A 96 -7.63 10.70 2.70
C GLU A 96 -7.18 10.09 1.36
N LEU A 97 -7.55 8.84 1.08
CA LEU A 97 -7.11 8.10 -0.10
C LEU A 97 -8.29 7.60 -0.93
N TYR A 98 -8.04 7.35 -2.22
CA TYR A 98 -9.03 6.81 -3.14
C TYR A 98 -9.43 5.37 -2.75
N GLY A 99 -10.67 4.98 -3.05
CA GLY A 99 -11.23 3.65 -2.78
C GLY A 99 -12.06 3.61 -1.50
N GLY A 100 -11.42 3.76 -0.34
CA GLY A 100 -12.08 3.75 0.96
C GLY A 100 -12.79 2.42 1.27
N VAL A 101 -14.04 2.51 1.74
CA VAL A 101 -14.88 1.33 2.04
C VAL A 101 -15.55 0.83 0.76
N MET A 102 -15.09 -0.30 0.25
CA MET A 102 -15.66 -0.93 -0.94
C MET A 102 -15.50 -2.45 -0.92
N ASP A 103 -16.37 -3.13 -1.66
CA ASP A 103 -16.26 -4.58 -1.87
C ASP A 103 -15.18 -4.93 -2.91
N GLU A 104 -14.93 -6.24 -3.05
CA GLU A 104 -13.91 -6.75 -3.97
C GLU A 104 -14.22 -6.47 -5.45
N ASP A 105 -15.50 -6.51 -5.84
CA ASP A 105 -15.91 -6.24 -7.22
C ASP A 105 -15.67 -4.80 -7.62
N THR A 106 -16.02 -3.87 -6.73
CA THR A 106 -15.79 -2.43 -6.89
C THR A 106 -14.29 -2.12 -6.95
N LEU A 107 -13.48 -2.80 -6.12
CA LEU A 107 -12.02 -2.67 -6.19
C LEU A 107 -11.48 -3.14 -7.55
N LEU A 108 -11.90 -4.32 -8.05
CA LEU A 108 -11.44 -4.82 -9.35
C LEU A 108 -11.84 -3.90 -10.51
N LEU A 109 -13.04 -3.33 -10.47
CA LEU A 109 -13.48 -2.32 -11.44
C LEU A 109 -12.63 -1.04 -11.34
N SER A 110 -12.30 -0.62 -10.12
CA SER A 110 -11.45 0.55 -9.86
C SER A 110 -10.02 0.36 -10.35
N ILE A 111 -9.45 -0.84 -10.22
CA ILE A 111 -8.11 -1.15 -10.74
C ILE A 111 -8.11 -1.04 -12.26
N LYS A 112 -9.11 -1.64 -12.94
CA LYS A 112 -9.20 -1.63 -14.41
C LYS A 112 -9.48 -0.25 -15.00
N ASN A 113 -10.23 0.59 -14.28
CA ASN A 113 -10.67 1.90 -14.76
C ASN A 113 -10.24 3.01 -13.81
N ILE A 114 -8.97 2.96 -13.39
CA ILE A 114 -8.47 3.87 -12.37
C ILE A 114 -8.60 5.33 -12.86
N PRO A 115 -9.30 6.21 -12.13
CA PRO A 115 -9.36 7.64 -12.45
C PRO A 115 -8.02 8.28 -12.06
N LEU A 116 -6.99 7.98 -12.85
CA LEU A 116 -5.58 8.16 -12.47
C LEU A 116 -5.26 9.58 -12.00
N ALA A 117 -5.83 10.60 -12.67
CA ALA A 117 -5.62 11.99 -12.31
C ALA A 117 -6.10 12.29 -10.87
N ASP A 118 -7.29 11.80 -10.49
CA ASP A 118 -7.85 12.01 -9.15
C ASP A 118 -7.08 11.20 -8.10
N VAL A 119 -6.71 9.95 -8.41
CA VAL A 119 -5.92 9.11 -7.50
C VAL A 119 -4.54 9.71 -7.23
N LEU A 120 -3.86 10.19 -8.27
CA LEU A 120 -2.55 10.84 -8.12
C LEU A 120 -2.67 12.17 -7.36
N LYS A 121 -3.75 12.93 -7.58
CA LYS A 121 -4.03 14.15 -6.82
C LYS A 121 -4.19 13.83 -5.33
N MET A 122 -5.02 12.84 -4.97
CA MET A 122 -5.22 12.44 -3.57
C MET A 122 -3.93 11.89 -2.94
N THR A 123 -3.15 11.11 -3.69
CA THR A 123 -1.83 10.61 -3.27
C THR A 123 -0.89 11.77 -2.92
N LYS A 124 -0.86 12.80 -3.76
CA LYS A 124 -0.04 14.00 -3.54
C LYS A 124 -0.53 14.80 -2.34
N GLU A 125 -1.84 15.03 -2.21
CA GLU A 125 -2.43 15.74 -1.06
C GLU A 125 -2.11 15.00 0.26
N PHE A 126 -2.20 13.67 0.27
CA PHE A 126 -1.80 12.83 1.40
C PHE A 126 -0.32 12.99 1.73
N GLN A 127 0.55 12.90 0.71
CA GLN A 127 2.00 13.05 0.87
C GLN A 127 2.37 14.43 1.44
N GLU A 128 1.84 15.51 0.87
CA GLU A 128 2.11 16.88 1.31
C GLU A 128 1.63 17.14 2.75
N LYS A 129 0.52 16.51 3.14
CA LYS A 129 -0.07 16.65 4.48
C LYS A 129 0.73 15.90 5.56
N TYR A 130 1.20 14.70 5.26
CA TYR A 130 1.76 13.79 6.28
C TYR A 130 3.26 13.52 6.16
N VAL A 131 3.85 13.68 4.97
CA VAL A 131 5.25 13.31 4.68
C VAL A 131 6.01 14.51 4.11
N THR A 132 6.37 15.42 5.01
CA THR A 132 7.02 16.70 4.68
C THR A 132 8.55 16.64 4.65
N VAL A 133 9.16 15.55 5.16
CA VAL A 133 10.62 15.37 5.20
C VAL A 133 10.98 13.93 4.83
N TYR A 134 11.80 13.74 3.80
CA TYR A 134 12.24 12.42 3.31
C TYR A 134 13.57 12.50 2.53
N GLY A 135 14.14 11.35 2.16
CA GLY A 135 15.32 11.21 1.29
C GLY A 135 16.66 11.09 2.02
N ASN A 136 17.09 12.12 2.75
CA ASN A 136 18.45 12.21 3.32
C ASN A 136 18.55 11.84 4.82
N SER A 137 17.60 11.08 5.34
CA SER A 137 17.50 10.81 6.78
C SER A 137 18.75 10.13 7.34
N SER A 138 19.26 9.07 6.69
CA SER A 138 20.46 8.36 7.16
C SER A 138 21.68 9.27 7.22
N LYS A 139 21.88 10.12 6.20
CA LYS A 139 22.96 11.10 6.19
C LYS A 139 22.82 12.11 7.34
N LYS A 140 21.64 12.71 7.52
CA LYS A 140 21.39 13.69 8.58
C LYS A 140 21.68 13.12 9.97
N VAL A 141 21.30 11.87 10.22
CA VAL A 141 21.57 11.19 11.50
C VAL A 141 23.06 10.94 11.68
N LEU A 142 23.77 10.49 10.65
CA LEU A 142 25.22 10.28 10.72
C LEU A 142 25.97 11.59 10.94
N ASP A 143 25.58 12.65 10.24
CA ASP A 143 26.16 13.99 10.39
C ASP A 143 25.99 14.51 11.84
N LEU A 144 24.82 14.26 12.45
CA LEU A 144 24.53 14.61 13.86
C LEU A 144 25.36 13.78 14.84
N ILE A 145 25.46 12.47 14.66
CA ILE A 145 26.29 11.62 15.53
C ILE A 145 27.75 12.07 15.46
N TYR A 146 28.23 12.39 14.26
CA TYR A 146 29.62 12.83 14.07
C TYR A 146 29.92 14.20 14.70
N SER A 147 28.92 15.10 14.83
CA SER A 147 29.12 16.39 15.50
C SER A 147 29.24 16.28 17.02
N GLU A 148 28.64 15.25 17.63
CA GLU A 148 28.60 15.05 19.09
C GLU A 148 29.73 14.15 19.63
N VAL A 149 30.41 13.39 18.77
CA VAL A 149 31.48 12.45 19.15
C VAL A 149 32.88 13.08 19.03
N LYS A 150 32.98 14.34 18.63
CA LYS A 150 34.22 15.14 18.68
C LYS A 150 34.40 15.84 20.01
#